data_AF-R0IYP1-F1
#
_entry.id   AF-R0IYP1-F1
#
_cell.length_a   1.000
_cell.length_b   1.000
_cell.length_c   1.000
_cell.angle_alpha   90.00
_cell.angle_beta   90.00
_cell.angle_gamma   90.00
#
_symmetry.space_group_name_H-M   'P 1'
#
loop_
_entity.id
_entity.type
_entity.pdbx_description
1 polymer ?
#
loop_
_entity_poly.entity_id
_entity_poly.type
_entity_poly.pdbx_seq_one_letter_code
_entity_poly.pdbx_strand_id
1 'polypeptide(L)'
;MPARSDTSPYPRDGYLNLTRRMDNEDEDQFDVDLTILDFLVFKAISLVFEWKSSRDPYHSDLPNALVNMTADWRSFLAHRHQGRRLDLKASFRSRLLQFALLFTHRLHHDETWTTEASLNSLREQNKSRGEYWRQRTRHQPALQQPFDAQKDFPLSDGALYENRCELASSLRMPLDQRRWVTDVAGTPSLHCLLPVFIELTAARVHLDDDWVPTSEWYNLAAQFMLQAVIGEYLRNGAYGEETFNTIFSYGCPGVERWAEEPADVPAMRTLFCDQNNPRQENPEWSSVKRRYIRELLPQHRSQSSLQAIEAAQQRHPYAAFEESLLSFLRYLHDGLVKPDLAQVEEGRINIDGSELSEAESRAMIQRMGL
;
A
#
# COMPACT_ATOMS: atom_id res chain seq x y z
N MET A 1 -33.11 -11.16 -60.73
CA MET A 1 -32.22 -10.02 -61.06
C MET A 1 -33.09 -8.86 -61.54
N PRO A 2 -32.86 -7.57 -61.22
CA PRO A 2 -31.74 -6.91 -60.51
C PRO A 2 -32.17 -6.29 -59.14
N ALA A 3 -31.30 -6.28 -58.12
CA ALA A 3 -30.35 -5.23 -57.67
C ALA A 3 -30.97 -4.17 -56.71
N ARG A 4 -30.58 -4.28 -55.42
CA ARG A 4 -30.64 -3.25 -54.39
C ARG A 4 -29.51 -2.23 -54.61
N SER A 5 -29.79 -0.95 -54.41
CA SER A 5 -28.83 0.13 -54.14
C SER A 5 -29.60 1.19 -53.34
N ASP A 6 -29.51 1.27 -52.02
CA ASP A 6 -28.45 1.84 -51.17
C ASP A 6 -28.09 3.32 -51.41
N THR A 7 -28.38 4.09 -50.35
CA THR A 7 -27.64 5.21 -49.77
C THR A 7 -27.53 6.54 -50.53
N SER A 8 -28.31 7.52 -50.05
CA SER A 8 -28.04 8.95 -50.22
C SER A 8 -26.96 9.40 -49.21
N PRO A 9 -25.99 10.25 -49.60
CA PRO A 9 -24.84 10.63 -48.77
C PRO A 9 -25.13 11.93 -48.02
N TYR A 10 -25.81 11.84 -46.88
CA TYR A 10 -25.74 12.91 -45.88
C TYR A 10 -24.84 12.44 -44.74
N PRO A 11 -23.74 13.14 -44.45
CA PRO A 11 -22.93 12.85 -43.27
C PRO A 11 -23.83 13.02 -42.04
N ARG A 12 -23.86 12.01 -41.17
CA ARG A 12 -24.53 12.12 -39.86
C ARG A 12 -23.81 13.18 -39.05
N ASP A 13 -24.53 14.21 -38.62
CA ASP A 13 -24.05 15.33 -37.78
C ASP A 13 -23.38 14.92 -36.44
N GLY A 14 -23.37 13.62 -36.08
CA GLY A 14 -22.80 13.12 -34.83
C GLY A 14 -21.27 13.01 -34.78
N TYR A 15 -20.56 12.96 -35.91
CA TYR A 15 -19.09 12.76 -35.92
C TYR A 15 -18.27 14.06 -35.82
N LEU A 16 -18.87 15.23 -36.09
CA LEU A 16 -18.18 16.52 -36.00
C LEU A 16 -18.15 17.12 -34.57
N ASN A 17 -18.88 16.51 -33.63
CA ASN A 17 -18.82 16.90 -32.21
C ASN A 17 -17.58 16.35 -31.50
N LEU A 18 -16.89 15.35 -32.06
CA LEU A 18 -15.66 14.78 -31.50
C LEU A 18 -14.40 15.65 -31.78
N THR A 19 -14.52 16.63 -32.68
CA THR A 19 -13.43 17.55 -33.05
C THR A 19 -13.73 19.00 -32.69
N ARG A 20 -14.86 19.27 -32.02
CA ARG A 20 -15.09 20.60 -31.44
C ARG A 20 -14.03 20.78 -30.36
N ARG A 21 -13.08 21.70 -30.59
CA ARG A 21 -12.28 22.27 -29.52
C ARG A 21 -13.27 22.69 -28.44
N MET A 22 -13.25 21.96 -27.33
CA MET A 22 -13.84 22.44 -26.10
C MET A 22 -12.94 23.61 -25.72
N ASP A 23 -13.38 24.83 -26.06
CA ASP A 23 -12.83 26.07 -25.51
C ASP A 23 -13.27 26.15 -24.03
N ASN A 24 -12.97 25.09 -23.27
CA ASN A 24 -13.14 25.03 -21.84
C ASN A 24 -11.84 25.55 -21.27
N GLU A 25 -11.96 26.56 -20.42
CA GLU A 25 -10.88 27.16 -19.66
C GLU A 25 -10.04 26.02 -19.04
N ASP A 26 -8.71 26.08 -19.13
CA ASP A 26 -7.80 24.96 -18.81
C ASP A 26 -8.05 24.32 -17.42
N GLU A 27 -8.76 25.02 -16.53
CA GLU A 27 -9.25 24.52 -15.24
C GLU A 27 -10.34 23.43 -15.38
N ASP A 28 -11.37 23.65 -16.21
CA ASP A 28 -12.48 22.70 -16.40
C ASP A 28 -12.00 21.37 -17.00
N GLN A 29 -10.99 21.42 -17.89
CA GLN A 29 -10.45 20.20 -18.50
C GLN A 29 -9.65 19.37 -17.48
N PHE A 30 -8.94 20.00 -16.55
CA PHE A 30 -8.22 19.30 -15.50
C PHE A 30 -9.16 18.54 -14.57
N ASP A 31 -10.30 19.13 -14.22
CA ASP A 31 -11.27 18.50 -13.32
C ASP A 31 -11.93 17.27 -13.94
N VAL A 32 -12.27 17.34 -15.23
CA VAL A 32 -12.76 16.17 -15.99
C VAL A 32 -11.70 15.06 -16.03
N ASP A 33 -10.48 15.44 -16.38
CA ASP A 33 -9.34 14.54 -16.48
C ASP A 33 -8.99 13.86 -15.14
N LEU A 34 -9.12 14.60 -14.04
CA LEU A 34 -8.95 14.11 -12.66
C LEU A 34 -10.08 13.16 -12.26
N THR A 35 -11.32 13.49 -12.62
CA THR A 35 -12.49 12.62 -12.37
C THR A 35 -12.33 11.26 -13.06
N ILE A 36 -11.81 11.25 -14.29
CA ILE A 36 -11.48 10.02 -15.02
C ILE A 36 -10.38 9.23 -14.31
N LEU A 37 -9.29 9.88 -13.88
CA LEU A 37 -8.23 9.21 -13.13
C LEU A 37 -8.78 8.55 -11.86
N ASP A 38 -9.57 9.31 -11.09
CA ASP A 38 -10.08 8.84 -9.81
C ASP A 38 -10.99 7.62 -9.96
N PHE A 39 -11.82 7.61 -11.02
CA PHE A 39 -12.62 6.45 -11.41
C PHE A 39 -11.75 5.24 -11.78
N LEU A 40 -10.75 5.43 -12.64
CA LEU A 40 -9.85 4.34 -13.07
C LEU A 40 -9.12 3.73 -11.87
N VAL A 41 -8.58 4.57 -10.98
CA VAL A 41 -7.90 4.13 -9.76
C VAL A 41 -8.86 3.35 -8.85
N PHE A 42 -10.07 3.85 -8.62
CA PHE A 42 -11.08 3.17 -7.79
C PHE A 42 -11.44 1.78 -8.36
N LYS A 43 -11.65 1.68 -9.67
CA LYS A 43 -11.95 0.40 -10.33
C LYS A 43 -10.75 -0.54 -10.29
N ALA A 44 -9.53 -0.03 -10.47
CA ALA A 44 -8.30 -0.81 -10.39
C ALA A 44 -8.11 -1.43 -9.00
N ILE A 45 -8.32 -0.66 -7.93
CA ILE A 45 -8.23 -1.17 -6.55
C ILE A 45 -9.27 -2.27 -6.32
N SER A 46 -10.52 -2.04 -6.75
CA SER A 46 -11.60 -3.03 -6.64
C SER A 46 -11.22 -4.34 -7.34
N LEU A 47 -10.63 -4.23 -8.53
CA LEU A 47 -10.21 -5.36 -9.34
C LEU A 47 -9.03 -6.13 -8.73
N VAL A 48 -8.07 -5.44 -8.10
CA VAL A 48 -6.99 -6.08 -7.33
C VAL A 48 -7.55 -6.93 -6.19
N PHE A 49 -8.55 -6.41 -5.47
CA PHE A 49 -9.20 -7.14 -4.39
C PHE A 49 -10.05 -8.32 -4.87
N GLU A 50 -10.75 -8.17 -5.99
CA GLU A 50 -11.49 -9.26 -6.63
C GLU A 50 -10.53 -10.36 -7.08
N TRP A 51 -9.49 -10.01 -7.82
CA TRP A 51 -8.43 -10.90 -8.27
C TRP A 51 -7.82 -11.70 -7.12
N LYS A 52 -7.41 -11.03 -6.03
CA LYS A 52 -6.80 -11.71 -4.89
C LYS A 52 -7.77 -12.65 -4.16
N SER A 53 -9.07 -12.38 -4.23
CA SER A 53 -10.12 -13.26 -3.69
C SER A 53 -10.56 -14.38 -4.64
N SER A 54 -10.06 -14.38 -5.88
CA SER A 54 -10.39 -15.40 -6.87
C SER A 54 -9.88 -16.78 -6.46
N ARG A 55 -10.42 -17.82 -7.09
CA ARG A 55 -10.00 -19.22 -6.81
C ARG A 55 -8.59 -19.52 -7.29
N ASP A 56 -8.07 -18.73 -8.23
CA ASP A 56 -6.74 -18.91 -8.81
C ASP A 56 -6.10 -17.55 -9.15
N PRO A 57 -5.62 -16.81 -8.12
CA PRO A 57 -5.00 -15.51 -8.32
C PRO A 57 -3.64 -15.62 -9.05
N TYR A 58 -3.06 -16.80 -9.14
CA TYR A 58 -1.69 -16.98 -9.63
C TYR A 58 -1.59 -17.09 -11.16
N HIS A 59 -2.69 -17.37 -11.85
CA HIS A 59 -2.74 -17.53 -13.32
C HIS A 59 -3.64 -16.48 -13.99
N SER A 60 -3.97 -15.40 -13.29
CA SER A 60 -4.90 -14.38 -13.76
C SER A 60 -4.23 -13.02 -13.78
N ASP A 61 -4.26 -12.34 -14.93
CA ASP A 61 -3.75 -10.98 -15.11
C ASP A 61 -4.87 -9.95 -14.98
N LEU A 62 -5.94 -10.27 -14.25
CA LEU A 62 -7.19 -9.50 -14.22
C LEU A 62 -6.95 -7.99 -13.96
N PRO A 63 -6.08 -7.56 -13.02
CA PRO A 63 -5.84 -6.14 -12.78
C PRO A 63 -5.00 -5.45 -13.87
N ASN A 64 -4.21 -6.20 -14.64
CA ASN A 64 -3.08 -5.67 -15.40
C ASN A 64 -3.48 -4.62 -16.43
N ALA A 65 -4.51 -4.90 -17.25
CA ALA A 65 -4.99 -3.95 -18.26
C ALA A 65 -5.45 -2.61 -17.67
N LEU A 66 -6.22 -2.66 -16.57
CA LEU A 66 -6.76 -1.46 -15.93
C LEU A 66 -5.67 -0.70 -15.16
N VAL A 67 -4.71 -1.41 -14.55
CA VAL A 67 -3.55 -0.79 -13.89
C VAL A 67 -2.66 -0.08 -14.91
N ASN A 68 -2.37 -0.72 -16.06
CA ASN A 68 -1.60 -0.09 -17.14
C ASN A 68 -2.31 1.13 -17.70
N MET A 69 -3.62 1.03 -17.96
CA MET A 69 -4.42 2.18 -18.39
C MET A 69 -4.38 3.32 -17.36
N THR A 70 -4.45 3.00 -16.07
CA THR A 70 -4.34 3.98 -14.97
C THR A 70 -2.96 4.65 -14.93
N ALA A 71 -1.89 3.87 -15.14
CA ALA A 71 -0.52 4.37 -15.17
C ALA A 71 -0.25 5.28 -16.40
N ASP A 72 -0.76 4.89 -17.57
CA ASP A 72 -0.71 5.68 -18.79
C ASP A 72 -1.48 7.00 -18.62
N TRP A 73 -2.68 6.94 -18.03
CA TRP A 73 -3.48 8.12 -17.75
C TRP A 73 -2.77 9.07 -16.77
N ARG A 74 -2.19 8.54 -15.69
CA ARG A 74 -1.39 9.33 -14.74
C ARG A 74 -0.20 10.02 -15.42
N SER A 75 0.49 9.30 -16.30
CA SER A 75 1.60 9.87 -17.08
C SER A 75 1.12 10.98 -18.01
N PHE A 76 0.00 10.77 -18.71
CA PHE A 76 -0.63 11.77 -19.55
C PHE A 76 -0.99 13.05 -18.76
N LEU A 77 -1.60 12.91 -17.58
CA LEU A 77 -1.95 14.07 -16.73
C LEU A 77 -0.73 14.86 -16.28
N ALA A 78 0.34 14.17 -15.87
CA ALA A 78 1.57 14.83 -15.46
C ALA A 78 2.15 15.70 -16.59
N HIS A 79 2.10 15.22 -17.84
CA HIS A 79 2.59 15.96 -19.00
C HIS A 79 1.63 17.08 -19.42
N ARG A 80 0.33 16.80 -19.53
CA ARG A 80 -0.69 17.75 -20.01
C ARG A 80 -0.86 18.93 -19.06
N HIS A 81 -0.87 18.66 -17.76
CA HIS A 81 -1.20 19.63 -16.73
C HIS A 81 0.04 20.09 -15.94
N GLN A 82 1.23 19.98 -16.52
CA GLN A 82 2.50 20.48 -15.96
C GLN A 82 2.76 20.03 -14.50
N GLY A 83 2.32 18.82 -14.15
CA GLY A 83 2.46 18.30 -12.79
C GLY A 83 1.59 18.99 -11.74
N ARG A 84 0.44 19.56 -12.11
CA ARG A 84 -0.61 19.99 -11.15
C ARG A 84 -0.86 18.88 -10.12
N ARG A 85 -1.04 19.28 -8.86
CA ARG A 85 -1.25 18.33 -7.76
C ARG A 85 -2.65 17.74 -7.84
N LEU A 86 -2.75 16.45 -7.57
CA LEU A 86 -4.02 15.77 -7.34
C LEU A 86 -4.68 16.33 -6.07
N ASP A 87 -6.01 16.28 -6.01
CA ASP A 87 -6.72 16.51 -4.75
C ASP A 87 -6.36 15.43 -3.71
N LEU A 88 -6.76 15.65 -2.46
CA LEU A 88 -6.40 14.78 -1.34
C LEU A 88 -6.97 13.36 -1.51
N LYS A 89 -8.21 13.20 -2.00
CA LYS A 89 -8.88 11.92 -2.16
C LYS A 89 -8.28 11.11 -3.31
N ALA A 90 -8.09 11.72 -4.47
CA ALA A 90 -7.44 11.12 -5.63
C ALA A 90 -5.97 10.77 -5.34
N SER A 91 -5.26 11.63 -4.60
CA SER A 91 -3.90 11.34 -4.14
C SER A 91 -3.88 10.13 -3.20
N PHE A 92 -4.80 10.07 -2.23
CA PHE A 92 -4.92 8.92 -1.33
C PHE A 92 -5.26 7.63 -2.08
N ARG A 93 -6.28 7.63 -2.95
CA ARG A 93 -6.62 6.43 -3.74
C ARG A 93 -5.45 5.98 -4.61
N SER A 94 -4.70 6.91 -5.20
CA SER A 94 -3.49 6.57 -5.95
C SER A 94 -2.43 5.88 -5.09
N ARG A 95 -2.21 6.35 -3.86
CA ARG A 95 -1.31 5.70 -2.88
C ARG A 95 -1.84 4.34 -2.44
N LEU A 96 -3.16 4.21 -2.26
CA LEU A 96 -3.80 2.95 -1.89
C LEU A 96 -3.62 1.91 -3.00
N LEU A 97 -3.86 2.28 -4.25
CA LEU A 97 -3.60 1.42 -5.42
C LEU A 97 -2.12 1.00 -5.47
N GLN A 98 -1.20 1.94 -5.32
CA GLN A 98 0.23 1.65 -5.30
C GLN A 98 0.56 0.60 -4.23
N PHE A 99 0.14 0.82 -2.99
CA PHE A 99 0.43 -0.11 -1.90
C PHE A 99 -0.25 -1.47 -2.11
N ALA A 100 -1.52 -1.48 -2.57
CA ALA A 100 -2.26 -2.70 -2.85
C ALA A 100 -1.57 -3.55 -3.93
N LEU A 101 -1.09 -2.94 -5.01
CA LEU A 101 -0.34 -3.62 -6.07
C LEU A 101 0.99 -4.17 -5.54
N LEU A 102 1.77 -3.32 -4.87
CA LEU A 102 3.07 -3.72 -4.30
C LEU A 102 2.93 -4.88 -3.34
N PHE A 103 1.95 -4.84 -2.43
CA PHE A 103 1.76 -5.86 -1.42
C PHE A 103 1.22 -7.17 -2.02
N THR A 104 0.23 -7.09 -2.90
CA THR A 104 -0.43 -8.30 -3.42
C THR A 104 0.38 -9.02 -4.49
N HIS A 105 1.14 -8.31 -5.31
CA HIS A 105 1.97 -8.88 -6.37
C HIS A 105 3.41 -9.16 -5.94
N ARG A 106 3.79 -8.76 -4.71
CA ARG A 106 5.13 -8.96 -4.14
C ARG A 106 5.70 -10.36 -4.36
N LEU A 107 4.85 -11.39 -4.35
CA LEU A 107 5.25 -12.80 -4.42
C LEU A 107 4.97 -13.47 -5.77
N HIS A 108 4.47 -12.75 -6.77
CA HIS A 108 4.14 -13.33 -8.07
C HIS A 108 5.36 -13.47 -8.98
N HIS A 109 5.36 -14.48 -9.87
CA HIS A 109 6.54 -14.78 -10.70
C HIS A 109 6.65 -13.86 -11.92
N ASP A 110 5.53 -13.61 -12.58
CA ASP A 110 5.53 -13.00 -13.92
C ASP A 110 5.46 -11.47 -13.87
N GLU A 111 4.87 -10.91 -12.82
CA GLU A 111 4.63 -9.48 -12.72
C GLU A 111 5.03 -8.92 -11.35
N THR A 112 6.05 -8.07 -11.36
CA THR A 112 6.40 -7.24 -10.19
C THR A 112 6.23 -5.77 -10.57
N TRP A 113 5.36 -5.06 -9.87
CA TRP A 113 5.13 -3.60 -10.03
C TRP A 113 6.28 -2.75 -9.44
N THR A 114 7.49 -3.31 -9.37
CA THR A 114 8.70 -2.68 -8.83
C THR A 114 9.85 -2.82 -9.80
N THR A 115 10.65 -1.76 -9.93
CA THR A 115 11.97 -1.78 -10.59
C THR A 115 13.08 -1.88 -9.56
N GLU A 116 14.26 -2.37 -9.95
CA GLU A 116 15.43 -2.40 -9.07
C GLU A 116 15.74 -1.01 -8.48
N ALA A 117 15.67 0.04 -9.31
CA ALA A 117 15.86 1.42 -8.86
C ALA A 117 14.84 1.84 -7.79
N SER A 118 13.56 1.49 -7.96
CA SER A 118 12.53 1.79 -6.97
C SER A 118 12.73 1.03 -5.65
N LEU A 119 13.18 -0.22 -5.71
CA LEU A 119 13.50 -1.02 -4.53
C LEU A 119 14.71 -0.46 -3.79
N ASN A 120 15.74 -0.03 -4.52
CA ASN A 120 16.92 0.60 -3.93
C ASN A 120 16.56 1.92 -3.26
N SER A 121 15.69 2.74 -3.85
CA SER A 121 15.18 3.96 -3.22
C SER A 121 14.43 3.67 -1.91
N LEU A 122 13.59 2.63 -1.86
CA LEU A 122 12.92 2.22 -0.62
C LEU A 122 13.91 1.71 0.45
N ARG A 123 14.93 0.97 0.03
CA ARG A 123 16.01 0.51 0.93
C ARG A 123 16.80 1.69 1.51
N GLU A 124 17.13 2.68 0.68
CA GLU A 124 17.78 3.92 1.11
C GLU A 124 16.91 4.73 2.08
N GLN A 125 15.60 4.84 1.81
CA GLN A 125 14.66 5.49 2.71
C GLN A 125 14.63 4.80 4.08
N ASN A 126 14.56 3.46 4.11
CA ASN A 126 14.62 2.70 5.35
C ASN A 126 15.92 2.94 6.13
N LYS A 127 17.06 2.90 5.43
CA LYS A 127 18.37 3.18 6.04
C LYS A 127 18.41 4.59 6.63
N SER A 128 17.96 5.58 5.86
CA SER A 128 17.90 6.98 6.29
C SER A 128 17.00 7.17 7.52
N ARG A 129 15.84 6.51 7.57
CA ARG A 129 14.97 6.48 8.77
C ARG A 129 15.68 5.86 9.97
N GLY A 130 16.33 4.71 9.79
CA GLY A 130 17.08 4.05 10.87
C GLY A 130 18.18 4.94 11.45
N GLU A 131 18.97 5.59 10.59
CA GLU A 131 19.99 6.55 10.98
C GLU A 131 19.40 7.77 11.71
N TYR A 132 18.35 8.37 11.15
CA TYR A 132 17.62 9.47 11.76
C TYR A 132 17.13 9.09 13.16
N TRP A 133 16.47 7.94 13.31
CA TRP A 133 15.91 7.50 14.57
C TRP A 133 16.99 7.35 15.65
N ARG A 134 18.10 6.69 15.31
CA ARG A 134 19.23 6.48 16.21
C ARG A 134 19.94 7.78 16.61
N GLN A 135 20.13 8.70 15.67
CA GLN A 135 20.95 9.90 15.90
C GLN A 135 20.14 11.07 16.47
N ARG A 136 18.86 11.18 16.14
CA ARG A 136 18.06 12.38 16.41
C ARG A 136 17.00 12.18 17.48
N THR A 137 16.63 10.95 17.81
CA THR A 137 15.60 10.70 18.82
C THR A 137 16.21 10.23 20.14
N ARG A 138 15.45 10.34 21.23
CA ARG A 138 15.84 9.84 22.56
C ARG A 138 15.34 8.41 22.82
N HIS A 139 14.76 7.77 21.82
CA HIS A 139 14.21 6.44 21.95
C HIS A 139 15.33 5.41 22.10
N GLN A 140 15.11 4.44 22.97
CA GLN A 140 16.01 3.31 23.09
C GLN A 140 15.88 2.42 21.85
N PRO A 141 16.97 1.77 21.39
CA PRO A 141 16.89 0.78 20.33
C PRO A 141 15.96 -0.37 20.76
N ALA A 142 15.26 -0.95 19.79
CA ALA A 142 14.35 -2.07 20.03
C ALA A 142 15.10 -3.32 20.51
N LEU A 143 16.26 -3.57 19.90
CA LEU A 143 17.23 -4.57 20.31
C LEU A 143 18.39 -3.85 21.04
N GLN A 144 18.50 -4.08 22.34
CA GLN A 144 19.55 -3.48 23.19
C GLN A 144 20.81 -4.34 23.29
N GLN A 145 20.65 -5.66 23.10
CA GLN A 145 21.75 -6.61 23.10
C GLN A 145 21.80 -7.26 21.73
N PRO A 146 22.95 -7.24 21.05
CA PRO A 146 23.05 -7.85 19.73
C PRO A 146 22.76 -9.35 19.83
N PHE A 147 22.22 -9.90 18.73
CA PHE A 147 22.10 -11.34 18.60
C PHE A 147 23.47 -12.00 18.64
N ASP A 148 23.53 -13.25 19.09
CA ASP A 148 24.74 -14.06 19.03
C ASP A 148 25.02 -14.42 17.56
N ALA A 149 25.85 -13.61 16.91
CA ALA A 149 26.22 -13.74 15.50
C ALA A 149 27.05 -15.00 15.18
N GLN A 150 27.49 -15.76 16.19
CA GLN A 150 28.17 -17.04 15.95
C GLN A 150 27.21 -18.23 16.03
N LYS A 151 26.05 -18.06 16.67
CA LYS A 151 25.15 -19.16 17.01
C LYS A 151 23.79 -19.08 16.30
N ASP A 152 23.26 -17.87 16.12
CA ASP A 152 21.86 -17.67 15.71
C ASP A 152 21.73 -17.17 14.27
N PHE A 153 22.63 -16.29 13.82
CA PHE A 153 22.58 -15.67 12.48
C PHE A 153 23.97 -15.37 11.91
N PRO A 154 24.16 -15.33 10.58
CA PRO A 154 23.17 -15.61 9.54
C PRO A 154 22.82 -17.10 9.46
N LEU A 155 21.60 -17.39 8.99
CA LEU A 155 21.21 -18.75 8.65
C LEU A 155 21.97 -19.24 7.41
N SER A 156 22.09 -20.56 7.27
CA SER A 156 22.65 -21.16 6.06
C SER A 156 21.73 -20.94 4.86
N ASP A 157 22.29 -20.93 3.64
CA ASP A 157 21.50 -20.79 2.41
C ASP A 157 20.41 -21.87 2.28
N GLY A 158 20.69 -23.09 2.75
CA GLY A 158 19.72 -24.18 2.80
C GLY A 158 18.53 -23.86 3.73
N ALA A 159 18.80 -23.38 4.94
CA ALA A 159 17.74 -23.00 5.88
C ALA A 159 16.92 -21.79 5.35
N LEU A 160 17.58 -20.81 4.73
CA LEU A 160 16.87 -19.68 4.10
C LEU A 160 15.96 -20.16 2.96
N TYR A 161 16.44 -21.08 2.12
CA TYR A 161 15.65 -21.67 1.04
C TYR A 161 14.46 -22.47 1.57
N GLU A 162 14.66 -23.30 2.58
CA GLU A 162 13.60 -24.06 3.25
C GLU A 162 12.53 -23.13 3.83
N ASN A 163 12.91 -22.09 4.57
CA ASN A 163 11.99 -21.11 5.13
C ASN A 163 11.16 -20.35 4.08
N ARG A 164 11.73 -20.11 2.88
CA ARG A 164 11.00 -19.53 1.74
C ARG A 164 10.01 -20.54 1.16
N CYS A 165 10.42 -21.80 0.99
CA CYS A 165 9.57 -22.89 0.52
C CYS A 165 8.40 -23.18 1.47
N GLU A 166 8.63 -23.13 2.78
CA GLU A 166 7.60 -23.29 3.80
C GLU A 166 6.55 -22.19 3.70
N LEU A 167 6.96 -20.91 3.57
CA LEU A 167 6.01 -19.83 3.42
C LEU A 167 5.20 -19.99 2.13
N ALA A 168 5.85 -20.28 0.99
CA ALA A 168 5.15 -20.50 -0.27
C ALA A 168 4.12 -21.64 -0.18
N SER A 169 4.45 -22.70 0.57
CA SER A 169 3.54 -23.82 0.84
C SER A 169 2.38 -23.42 1.75
N SER A 170 2.63 -22.61 2.78
CA SER A 170 1.56 -22.10 3.66
C SER A 170 0.59 -21.15 2.96
N LEU A 171 1.07 -20.43 1.93
CA LEU A 171 0.28 -19.57 1.05
C LEU A 171 -0.38 -20.35 -0.11
N ARG A 172 -0.16 -21.66 -0.19
CA ARG A 172 -0.65 -22.54 -1.25
C ARG A 172 -0.26 -22.06 -2.66
N MET A 173 0.93 -21.48 -2.79
CA MET A 173 1.44 -21.01 -4.08
C MET A 173 1.78 -22.21 -4.99
N PRO A 174 1.34 -22.21 -6.27
CA PRO A 174 1.80 -23.16 -7.28
C PRO A 174 3.33 -23.17 -7.40
N LEU A 175 3.95 -24.31 -7.73
CA LEU A 175 5.42 -24.46 -7.75
C LEU A 175 6.11 -23.56 -8.79
N ASP A 176 5.48 -23.41 -9.94
CA ASP A 176 5.88 -22.59 -11.07
C ASP A 176 5.68 -21.08 -10.82
N GLN A 177 4.99 -20.70 -9.75
CA GLN A 177 4.70 -19.31 -9.41
C GLN A 177 5.52 -18.78 -8.21
N ARG A 178 6.60 -19.49 -7.83
CA ARG A 178 7.42 -19.21 -6.63
C ARG A 178 8.70 -18.43 -6.91
N ARG A 179 8.67 -17.38 -7.73
CA ARG A 179 9.88 -16.59 -8.05
C ARG A 179 10.65 -16.13 -6.82
N TRP A 180 9.99 -15.67 -5.78
CA TRP A 180 10.66 -15.21 -4.57
C TRP A 180 11.52 -16.27 -3.88
N VAL A 181 11.20 -17.56 -4.08
CA VAL A 181 12.04 -18.65 -3.55
C VAL A 181 13.43 -18.63 -4.18
N THR A 182 13.54 -18.20 -5.45
CA THR A 182 14.78 -18.20 -6.24
C THR A 182 15.39 -16.81 -6.47
N ASP A 183 14.57 -15.78 -6.65
CA ASP A 183 14.97 -14.38 -6.93
C ASP A 183 14.57 -13.44 -5.78
N VAL A 184 15.41 -13.42 -4.74
CA VAL A 184 15.22 -12.57 -3.56
C VAL A 184 15.50 -11.10 -3.88
N ALA A 185 16.44 -10.83 -4.80
CA ALA A 185 16.89 -9.47 -5.10
C ALA A 185 15.78 -8.63 -5.77
N GLY A 186 15.00 -9.25 -6.67
CA GLY A 186 13.86 -8.66 -7.36
C GLY A 186 12.56 -8.64 -6.56
N THR A 187 12.48 -9.35 -5.43
CA THR A 187 11.26 -9.42 -4.61
C THR A 187 11.28 -8.33 -3.52
N PRO A 188 10.29 -7.40 -3.47
CA PRO A 188 10.20 -6.46 -2.36
C PRO A 188 10.00 -7.19 -1.03
N SER A 189 10.80 -6.85 -0.02
CA SER A 189 10.58 -7.35 1.33
C SER A 189 9.51 -6.53 2.06
N LEU A 190 8.89 -7.09 3.10
CA LEU A 190 7.96 -6.32 3.94
C LEU A 190 8.66 -5.12 4.59
N HIS A 191 9.95 -5.23 4.93
CA HIS A 191 10.73 -4.11 5.41
C HIS A 191 10.76 -2.96 4.37
N CYS A 192 10.90 -3.27 3.08
CA CYS A 192 10.84 -2.26 2.01
C CYS A 192 9.46 -1.59 1.89
N LEU A 193 8.37 -2.34 2.14
CA LEU A 193 7.00 -1.83 2.01
C LEU A 193 6.48 -1.07 3.23
N LEU A 194 7.12 -1.23 4.38
CA LEU A 194 6.72 -0.60 5.65
C LEU A 194 6.60 0.93 5.56
N PRO A 195 7.55 1.71 4.99
CA PRO A 195 7.38 3.16 4.85
C PRO A 195 6.18 3.52 3.99
N VAL A 196 5.92 2.77 2.91
CA VAL A 196 4.77 3.01 2.02
C VAL A 196 3.45 2.80 2.77
N PHE A 197 3.37 1.78 3.63
CA PHE A 197 2.19 1.55 4.49
C PHE A 197 1.96 2.69 5.49
N ILE A 198 3.03 3.18 6.13
CA ILE A 198 2.95 4.28 7.09
C ILE A 198 2.58 5.59 6.41
N GLU A 199 3.12 5.87 5.23
CA GLU A 199 2.75 7.07 4.45
C GLU A 199 1.32 7.01 3.90
N LEU A 200 0.84 5.82 3.49
CA LEU A 200 -0.54 5.61 3.07
C LEU A 200 -1.51 5.93 4.23
N THR A 201 -1.25 5.37 5.40
CA THR A 201 -2.10 5.52 6.57
C THR A 201 -2.05 6.94 7.13
N ALA A 202 -0.91 7.63 7.05
CA ALA A 202 -0.84 9.06 7.36
C ALA A 202 -1.62 9.90 6.34
N ALA A 203 -1.60 9.55 5.06
CA ALA A 203 -2.42 10.23 4.06
C ALA A 203 -3.93 10.07 4.33
N ARG A 204 -4.36 8.92 4.88
CA ARG A 204 -5.76 8.70 5.31
C ARG A 204 -6.22 9.72 6.36
N VAL A 205 -5.38 10.03 7.35
CA VAL A 205 -5.71 11.01 8.42
C VAL A 205 -6.00 12.40 7.84
N HIS A 206 -5.41 12.75 6.70
CA HIS A 206 -5.55 14.08 6.09
C HIS A 206 -6.79 14.23 5.20
N LEU A 207 -7.70 13.25 5.16
CA LEU A 207 -8.91 13.32 4.33
C LEU A 207 -10.09 14.05 4.98
N ASP A 208 -9.87 14.73 6.10
CA ASP A 208 -10.87 15.54 6.84
C ASP A 208 -12.20 14.79 7.11
N ASP A 209 -12.12 13.49 7.40
CA ASP A 209 -13.28 12.62 7.64
C ASP A 209 -13.18 11.85 8.97
N ASP A 210 -12.56 12.49 9.97
CA ASP A 210 -12.40 12.02 11.34
C ASP A 210 -11.69 10.66 11.50
N TRP A 211 -11.10 10.12 10.43
CA TRP A 211 -10.32 8.89 10.55
C TRP A 211 -9.09 9.11 11.42
N VAL A 212 -8.99 8.31 12.49
CA VAL A 212 -7.84 8.30 13.39
C VAL A 212 -7.32 6.88 13.59
N PRO A 213 -6.01 6.72 13.83
CA PRO A 213 -5.44 5.43 14.21
C PRO A 213 -6.15 4.81 15.41
N THR A 214 -6.71 3.61 15.24
CA THR A 214 -7.34 2.86 16.34
C THR A 214 -6.37 1.89 17.00
N SER A 215 -6.80 1.29 18.11
CA SER A 215 -6.11 0.17 18.75
C SER A 215 -5.81 -0.96 17.76
N GLU A 216 -6.79 -1.35 16.95
CA GLU A 216 -6.65 -2.39 15.92
C GLU A 216 -5.62 -2.01 14.87
N TRP A 217 -5.58 -0.73 14.46
CA TRP A 217 -4.56 -0.23 13.55
C TRP A 217 -3.15 -0.31 14.14
N TYR A 218 -2.96 0.10 15.39
CA TYR A 218 -1.66 -0.01 16.06
C TYR A 218 -1.19 -1.48 16.15
N ASN A 219 -2.12 -2.41 16.41
CA ASN A 219 -1.84 -3.84 16.38
C ASN A 219 -1.39 -4.31 14.98
N LEU A 220 -2.11 -3.92 13.93
CA LEU A 220 -1.77 -4.27 12.55
C LEU A 220 -0.40 -3.71 12.15
N ALA A 221 -0.11 -2.45 12.48
CA ALA A 221 1.18 -1.82 12.19
C ALA A 221 2.34 -2.54 12.91
N ALA A 222 2.17 -2.92 14.17
CA ALA A 222 3.19 -3.67 14.90
C ALA A 222 3.31 -5.12 14.42
N GLN A 223 2.21 -5.76 13.99
CA GLN A 223 2.25 -7.07 13.35
C GLN A 223 3.00 -7.02 12.01
N PHE A 224 2.84 -5.94 11.23
CA PHE A 224 3.61 -5.70 10.02
C PHE A 224 5.11 -5.68 10.32
N MET A 225 5.53 -4.89 11.32
CA MET A 225 6.93 -4.84 11.78
C MET A 225 7.43 -6.22 12.22
N LEU A 226 6.60 -6.97 12.95
CA LEU A 226 6.93 -8.34 13.35
C LEU A 226 7.15 -9.26 12.15
N GLN A 227 6.26 -9.22 11.14
CA GLN A 227 6.41 -10.02 9.92
C GLN A 227 7.60 -9.57 9.07
N ALA A 228 7.94 -8.28 9.09
CA ALA A 228 9.14 -7.77 8.45
C ALA A 228 10.41 -8.32 9.11
N VAL A 229 10.48 -8.37 10.45
CA VAL A 229 11.62 -9.00 11.15
C VAL A 229 11.70 -10.48 10.80
N ILE A 230 10.61 -11.23 10.89
CA ILE A 230 10.59 -12.66 10.53
C ILE A 230 11.09 -12.86 9.10
N GLY A 231 10.61 -12.05 8.15
CA GLY A 231 11.04 -12.11 6.76
C GLY A 231 12.53 -11.82 6.58
N GLU A 232 13.05 -10.77 7.20
CA GLU A 232 14.45 -10.38 7.05
C GLU A 232 15.41 -11.42 7.65
N TYR A 233 15.15 -11.93 8.85
CA TYR A 233 16.05 -12.86 9.54
C TYR A 233 15.90 -14.30 9.06
N LEU A 234 14.67 -14.79 8.89
CA LEU A 234 14.44 -16.20 8.52
C LEU A 234 14.52 -16.45 7.02
N ARG A 235 14.33 -15.42 6.17
CA ARG A 235 14.23 -15.60 4.71
C ARG A 235 15.21 -14.75 3.91
N ASN A 236 15.65 -13.60 4.39
CA ASN A 236 16.59 -12.75 3.65
C ASN A 236 18.01 -12.77 4.20
N GLY A 237 18.25 -13.47 5.33
CA GLY A 237 19.58 -13.68 5.90
C GLY A 237 20.13 -12.48 6.66
N ALA A 238 19.28 -11.60 7.22
CA ALA A 238 19.73 -10.57 8.14
C ALA A 238 20.40 -11.18 9.39
N TYR A 239 21.44 -10.54 9.91
CA TYR A 239 22.24 -11.08 11.03
C TYR A 239 22.73 -10.06 12.07
N GLY A 240 22.56 -8.77 11.84
CA GLY A 240 22.94 -7.70 12.78
C GLY A 240 21.75 -7.14 13.55
N GLU A 241 21.97 -6.13 14.41
CA GLU A 241 20.89 -5.42 15.12
C GLU A 241 20.22 -4.33 14.28
N GLU A 242 20.90 -3.83 13.24
CA GLU A 242 20.49 -2.67 12.46
C GLU A 242 19.13 -2.88 11.79
N THR A 243 18.93 -4.04 11.15
CA THR A 243 17.68 -4.37 10.48
C THR A 243 16.51 -4.41 11.48
N PHE A 244 16.67 -5.09 12.61
CA PHE A 244 15.65 -5.15 13.66
C PHE A 244 15.29 -3.74 14.18
N ASN A 245 16.32 -2.95 14.52
CA ASN A 245 16.14 -1.61 15.05
C ASN A 245 15.50 -0.65 14.04
N THR A 246 15.82 -0.80 12.76
CA THR A 246 15.25 -0.01 11.65
C THR A 246 13.81 -0.38 11.32
N ILE A 247 13.43 -1.65 11.49
CA ILE A 247 12.04 -2.08 11.33
C ILE A 247 11.17 -1.50 12.45
N PHE A 248 11.69 -1.44 13.67
CA PHE A 248 10.99 -0.85 14.82
C PHE A 248 11.31 0.64 15.04
N SER A 249 11.86 1.37 14.07
CA SER A 249 12.16 2.81 14.19
C SER A 249 10.96 3.72 13.87
N TYR A 250 9.74 3.21 14.04
CA TYR A 250 8.49 3.98 13.91
C TYR A 250 7.93 4.38 15.27
N GLY A 251 7.54 5.63 15.40
CA GLY A 251 7.11 6.22 16.65
C GLY A 251 7.15 7.74 16.60
N CYS A 252 6.85 8.41 17.71
CA CYS A 252 6.93 9.87 17.75
C CYS A 252 8.39 10.32 17.88
N PRO A 253 8.96 11.08 16.93
CA PRO A 253 10.37 11.49 17.02
C PRO A 253 10.70 12.33 18.26
N GLY A 254 9.71 13.05 18.81
CA GLY A 254 9.86 13.88 20.02
C GLY A 254 10.79 15.09 19.86
N VAL A 255 11.21 15.39 18.64
CA VAL A 255 12.11 16.49 18.29
C VAL A 255 11.47 17.45 17.29
N GLU A 256 12.00 18.66 17.19
CA GLU A 256 11.52 19.65 16.21
C GLU A 256 11.72 19.17 14.76
N ARG A 257 10.93 19.72 13.84
CA ARG A 257 11.05 19.41 12.41
C ARG A 257 12.39 19.90 11.90
N TRP A 258 12.95 19.15 10.96
CA TRP A 258 14.21 19.49 10.33
C TRP A 258 14.08 19.38 8.80
N ALA A 259 14.78 20.25 8.07
CA ALA A 259 14.61 20.39 6.61
C ALA A 259 14.99 19.13 5.81
N GLU A 260 15.88 18.30 6.36
CA GLU A 260 16.37 17.06 5.74
C GLU A 260 15.82 15.81 6.43
N GLU A 261 14.67 15.90 7.12
CA GLU A 261 14.07 14.70 7.72
C GLU A 261 13.57 13.72 6.63
N PRO A 262 13.75 12.39 6.81
CA PRO A 262 13.27 11.39 5.87
C PRO A 262 11.77 11.54 5.56
N ALA A 263 11.37 11.15 4.35
CA ALA A 263 10.01 11.39 3.82
C ALA A 263 8.89 10.75 4.67
N ASP A 264 9.18 9.69 5.42
CA ASP A 264 8.24 8.99 6.29
C ASP A 264 8.18 9.58 7.72
N VAL A 265 9.09 10.48 8.11
CA VAL A 265 9.07 11.13 9.43
C VAL A 265 7.84 12.03 9.65
N PRO A 266 7.39 12.84 8.68
CA PRO A 266 6.11 13.56 8.78
C PRO A 266 4.94 12.60 9.04
N ALA A 267 4.88 11.47 8.34
CA ALA A 267 3.86 10.44 8.54
C ALA A 267 3.90 9.85 9.95
N MET A 268 5.10 9.62 10.49
CA MET A 268 5.29 9.17 11.87
C MET A 268 4.72 10.14 12.90
N ARG A 269 4.89 11.45 12.69
CA ARG A 269 4.34 12.47 13.59
C ARG A 269 2.82 12.46 13.59
N THR A 270 2.20 12.28 12.42
CA THR A 270 0.75 12.20 12.27
C THR A 270 0.16 10.98 13.00
N LEU A 271 0.83 9.82 12.94
CA LEU A 271 0.26 8.56 13.38
C LEU A 271 0.61 8.16 14.82
N PHE A 272 1.79 8.54 15.30
CA PHE A 272 2.36 8.00 16.54
C PHE A 272 2.61 9.04 17.64
N CYS A 273 2.51 10.34 17.34
CA CYS A 273 2.59 11.36 18.38
C CYS A 273 1.23 11.54 19.08
N ASP A 274 1.27 11.87 20.36
CA ASP A 274 0.07 12.21 21.13
C ASP A 274 -0.53 13.53 20.60
N GLN A 275 -1.84 13.55 20.38
CA GLN A 275 -2.55 14.71 19.84
C GLN A 275 -2.49 15.92 20.80
N ASN A 276 -2.52 15.69 22.10
CA ASN A 276 -2.44 16.72 23.13
C ASN A 276 -0.99 17.14 23.39
N ASN A 277 -0.02 16.26 23.13
CA ASN A 277 1.39 16.54 23.28
C ASN A 277 2.21 15.99 22.10
N PRO A 278 2.39 16.78 21.01
CA PRO A 278 3.02 16.31 19.78
C PRO A 278 4.53 16.00 19.90
N ARG A 279 5.12 16.20 21.09
CA ARG A 279 6.50 15.80 21.41
C ARG A 279 6.57 14.47 22.17
N GLN A 280 5.44 13.87 22.51
CA GLN A 280 5.36 12.59 23.21
C GLN A 280 4.77 11.52 22.30
N GLU A 281 5.27 10.30 22.48
CA GLU A 281 4.73 9.13 21.80
C GLU A 281 3.37 8.76 22.40
N ASN A 282 2.43 8.39 21.53
CA ASN A 282 1.14 7.87 21.93
C ASN A 282 1.35 6.65 22.86
N PRO A 283 0.78 6.66 24.08
CA PRO A 283 1.05 5.62 25.09
C PRO A 283 0.55 4.24 24.66
N GLU A 284 -0.53 4.17 23.87
CA GLU A 284 -1.03 2.93 23.33
C GLU A 284 -0.05 2.34 22.31
N TRP A 285 0.43 3.16 21.38
CA TRP A 285 1.48 2.74 20.45
C TRP A 285 2.72 2.23 21.19
N SER A 286 3.22 2.97 22.19
CA SER A 286 4.36 2.53 23.00
C SER A 286 4.12 1.18 23.68
N SER A 287 2.89 0.89 24.12
CA SER A 287 2.51 -0.39 24.72
C SER A 287 2.50 -1.52 23.69
N VAL A 288 1.83 -1.32 22.56
CA VAL A 288 1.71 -2.29 21.47
C VAL A 288 3.08 -2.61 20.88
N LYS A 289 3.88 -1.59 20.54
CA LYS A 289 5.25 -1.74 20.02
C LYS A 289 6.12 -2.59 20.94
N ARG A 290 6.14 -2.29 22.25
CA ARG A 290 6.90 -3.07 23.24
C ARG A 290 6.42 -4.51 23.38
N ARG A 291 5.13 -4.78 23.19
CA ARG A 291 4.61 -6.14 23.21
C ARG A 291 5.14 -6.93 22.01
N TYR A 292 4.99 -6.42 20.80
CA TYR A 292 5.46 -7.10 19.58
C TYR A 292 6.98 -7.26 19.51
N ILE A 293 7.75 -6.30 20.02
CA ILE A 293 9.21 -6.47 20.18
C ILE A 293 9.49 -7.65 21.11
N ARG A 294 8.82 -7.74 22.27
CA ARG A 294 9.01 -8.85 23.20
C ARG A 294 8.67 -10.20 22.57
N GLU A 295 7.69 -10.28 21.67
CA GLU A 295 7.36 -11.53 21.00
C GLU A 295 8.50 -12.12 20.17
N LEU A 296 9.41 -11.26 19.69
CA LEU A 296 10.56 -11.63 18.87
C LEU A 296 11.84 -11.86 19.68
N LEU A 297 11.83 -11.58 20.99
CA LEU A 297 13.00 -11.70 21.85
C LEU A 297 12.91 -12.95 22.74
N PRO A 298 14.06 -13.55 23.11
CA PRO A 298 14.10 -14.65 24.06
C PRO A 298 13.40 -14.30 25.38
N GLN A 299 12.45 -15.15 25.80
CA GLN A 299 11.74 -14.98 27.08
C GLN A 299 12.51 -15.57 28.26
N HIS A 300 13.41 -16.52 27.98
CA HIS A 300 14.21 -17.22 28.97
C HIS A 300 15.66 -17.36 28.48
N ARG A 301 16.61 -17.43 29.42
CA ARG A 301 18.06 -17.48 29.10
C ARG A 301 18.49 -18.68 28.24
N SER A 302 17.70 -19.74 28.23
CA SER A 302 17.97 -20.95 27.44
C SER A 302 17.46 -20.87 26.00
N GLN A 303 16.56 -19.93 25.71
CA GLN A 303 15.99 -19.75 24.38
C GLN A 303 16.94 -18.88 23.54
N SER A 304 17.28 -19.34 22.34
CA SER A 304 18.06 -18.52 21.41
C SER A 304 17.20 -17.48 20.69
N SER A 305 17.84 -16.51 20.05
CA SER A 305 17.14 -15.47 19.29
C SER A 305 16.40 -16.07 18.10
N LEU A 306 17.03 -17.05 17.43
CA LEU A 306 16.41 -17.82 16.36
C LEU A 306 15.13 -18.53 16.84
N GLN A 307 15.22 -19.27 17.95
CA GLN A 307 14.06 -19.96 18.54
C GLN A 307 12.94 -19.01 18.94
N ALA A 308 13.25 -17.78 19.36
CA ALA A 308 12.25 -16.77 19.67
C ALA A 308 11.53 -16.28 18.41
N ILE A 309 12.26 -15.99 17.32
CA ILE A 309 11.68 -15.55 16.04
C ILE A 309 10.87 -16.68 15.39
N GLU A 310 11.34 -17.92 15.42
CA GLU A 310 10.58 -19.10 14.95
C GLU A 310 9.29 -19.29 15.76
N ALA A 311 9.35 -19.18 17.09
CA ALA A 311 8.16 -19.24 17.93
C ALA A 311 7.19 -18.09 17.66
N ALA A 312 7.69 -16.89 17.32
CA ALA A 312 6.86 -15.77 16.90
C ALA A 312 6.17 -16.05 15.55
N GLN A 313 6.88 -16.64 14.58
CA GLN A 313 6.30 -17.05 13.29
C GLN A 313 5.15 -18.05 13.45
N GLN A 314 5.28 -19.02 14.36
CA GLN A 314 4.21 -19.98 14.63
C GLN A 314 2.98 -19.33 15.27
N ARG A 315 3.18 -18.35 16.17
CA ARG A 315 2.10 -17.65 16.87
C ARG A 315 1.45 -16.55 16.04
N HIS A 316 2.18 -16.01 15.08
CA HIS A 316 1.71 -15.02 14.12
C HIS A 316 1.92 -15.53 12.69
N PRO A 317 1.05 -16.45 12.20
CA PRO A 317 1.14 -16.95 10.84
C PRO A 317 1.03 -15.81 9.83
N TYR A 318 1.87 -15.84 8.79
CA TYR A 318 1.88 -14.82 7.75
C TYR A 318 0.53 -14.72 7.02
N ALA A 319 -0.13 -15.85 6.73
CA ALA A 319 -1.42 -15.85 6.04
C ALA A 319 -2.50 -15.04 6.79
N ALA A 320 -2.56 -15.16 8.13
CA ALA A 320 -3.50 -14.39 8.94
C ALA A 320 -3.16 -12.89 8.95
N PHE A 321 -1.88 -12.54 8.92
CA PHE A 321 -1.43 -11.16 8.74
C PHE A 321 -1.83 -10.63 7.35
N GLU A 322 -1.61 -11.39 6.28
CA GLU A 322 -1.96 -11.01 4.91
C GLU A 322 -3.47 -10.75 4.81
N GLU A 323 -4.31 -11.63 5.34
CA GLU A 323 -5.75 -11.46 5.37
C GLU A 323 -6.17 -10.20 6.15
N SER A 324 -5.59 -9.97 7.33
CA SER A 324 -5.87 -8.79 8.16
C SER A 324 -5.48 -7.49 7.44
N LEU A 325 -4.33 -7.47 6.78
CA LEU A 325 -3.87 -6.31 6.03
C LEU A 325 -4.76 -6.08 4.80
N LEU A 326 -5.11 -7.11 4.04
CA LEU A 326 -6.03 -6.99 2.90
C LEU A 326 -7.41 -6.49 3.32
N SER A 327 -7.94 -6.99 4.44
CA SER A 327 -9.19 -6.52 5.01
C SER A 327 -9.10 -5.04 5.38
N PHE A 328 -8.00 -4.61 6.00
CA PHE A 328 -7.77 -3.20 6.30
C PHE A 328 -7.66 -2.33 5.04
N LEU A 329 -6.94 -2.76 4.01
CA LEU A 329 -6.85 -2.01 2.74
C LEU A 329 -8.21 -1.92 2.04
N ARG A 330 -9.02 -2.98 2.10
CA ARG A 330 -10.39 -2.95 1.59
C ARG A 330 -11.28 -1.99 2.39
N TYR A 331 -11.16 -1.98 3.72
CA TYR A 331 -11.82 -0.99 4.56
C TYR A 331 -11.43 0.45 4.21
N LEU A 332 -10.15 0.71 3.91
CA LEU A 332 -9.69 2.02 3.45
C LEU A 332 -10.30 2.41 2.09
N HIS A 333 -10.47 1.45 1.19
CA HIS A 333 -11.07 1.65 -0.13
C HIS A 333 -12.58 1.92 -0.05
N ASP A 334 -13.29 1.06 0.68
CA ASP A 334 -14.75 1.13 0.83
C ASP A 334 -15.19 2.29 1.74
N GLY A 335 -14.31 2.74 2.63
CA GLY A 335 -14.56 3.83 3.57
C GLY A 335 -14.53 5.23 2.95
N LEU A 336 -14.19 5.36 1.67
CA LEU A 336 -14.26 6.63 0.94
C LEU A 336 -15.55 6.71 0.13
N VAL A 337 -16.07 7.94 0.00
CA VAL A 337 -17.12 8.24 -1.00
C VAL A 337 -16.62 7.79 -2.38
N LYS A 338 -17.45 7.11 -3.17
CA LYS A 338 -17.05 6.63 -4.50
C LYS A 338 -16.78 7.82 -5.44
N PRO A 339 -15.89 7.70 -6.44
CA PRO A 339 -15.74 8.73 -7.46
C PRO A 339 -17.06 8.96 -8.22
N ASP A 340 -17.30 10.18 -8.69
CA ASP A 340 -18.56 10.58 -9.33
C ASP A 340 -18.95 9.66 -10.50
N LEU A 341 -17.99 9.29 -11.35
CA LEU A 341 -18.26 8.38 -12.47
C LEU A 341 -18.65 6.96 -12.02
N ALA A 342 -18.14 6.49 -10.88
CA ALA A 342 -18.55 5.20 -10.32
C ALA A 342 -19.96 5.27 -9.73
N GLN A 343 -20.32 6.39 -9.10
CA GLN A 343 -21.67 6.64 -8.60
C GLN A 343 -22.70 6.70 -9.74
N VAL A 344 -22.34 7.34 -10.85
CA VAL A 344 -23.16 7.39 -12.07
C VAL A 344 -23.32 6.01 -12.69
N GLU A 345 -22.23 5.23 -12.81
CA GLU A 345 -22.28 3.84 -13.30
C GLU A 345 -23.22 2.96 -12.47
N GLU A 346 -23.25 3.17 -11.15
CA GLU A 346 -24.12 2.43 -10.22
C GLU A 346 -25.55 2.99 -10.11
N GLY A 347 -25.81 4.16 -10.70
CA GLY A 347 -27.11 4.84 -10.63
C GLY A 347 -27.45 5.43 -9.25
N ARG A 348 -26.46 5.63 -8.37
CA ARG A 348 -26.64 6.10 -6.98
C ARG A 348 -25.71 7.26 -6.71
N ILE A 349 -26.26 8.46 -6.60
CA ILE A 349 -25.48 9.69 -6.41
C ILE A 349 -25.45 10.05 -4.92
N ASN A 350 -24.25 10.35 -4.45
CA ASN A 350 -23.94 10.84 -3.12
C ASN A 350 -23.31 12.24 -3.26
N ILE A 351 -23.94 13.24 -2.65
CA ILE A 351 -23.45 14.61 -2.61
C ILE A 351 -22.99 14.88 -1.18
N ASP A 352 -21.69 15.13 -0.99
CA ASP A 352 -21.09 15.49 0.30
C ASP A 352 -21.42 14.53 1.46
N GLY A 353 -21.48 13.22 1.18
CA GLY A 353 -21.79 12.19 2.17
C GLY A 353 -23.28 11.86 2.31
N SER A 354 -24.16 12.60 1.63
CA SER A 354 -25.61 12.35 1.62
C SER A 354 -26.03 11.64 0.33
N GLU A 355 -26.43 10.38 0.44
CA GLU A 355 -26.97 9.60 -0.68
C GLU A 355 -28.36 10.13 -1.07
N LEU A 356 -28.52 10.52 -2.34
CA LEU A 356 -29.81 10.89 -2.91
C LEU A 356 -30.71 9.66 -2.99
N SER A 357 -32.04 9.85 -2.87
CA SER A 357 -32.96 8.74 -3.14
C SER A 357 -32.79 8.23 -4.58
N GLU A 358 -33.18 6.99 -4.84
CA GLU A 358 -33.07 6.40 -6.19
C GLU A 358 -33.80 7.24 -7.25
N ALA A 359 -34.94 7.84 -6.88
CA ALA A 359 -35.70 8.72 -7.77
C ALA A 359 -34.93 10.03 -8.08
N GLU A 360 -34.28 10.62 -7.07
CA GLU A 360 -33.49 11.84 -7.21
C GLU A 360 -32.19 11.59 -7.99
N SER A 361 -31.51 10.47 -7.71
CA SER A 361 -30.33 10.01 -8.46
C SER A 361 -30.66 9.84 -9.94
N ARG A 362 -31.75 9.11 -10.27
CA ARG A 362 -32.19 8.92 -11.67
C ARG A 362 -32.58 10.22 -12.35
N ALA A 363 -33.30 11.10 -11.66
CA ALA A 363 -33.68 12.41 -12.20
C ALA A 363 -32.46 13.29 -12.47
N MET A 364 -31.43 13.21 -11.63
CA MET A 364 -30.17 13.94 -11.81
C MET A 364 -29.36 13.38 -12.98
N ILE A 365 -29.26 12.05 -13.12
CA ILE A 365 -28.62 11.40 -14.29
C ILE A 365 -29.32 11.79 -15.59
N GLN A 366 -30.66 11.80 -15.61
CA GLN A 366 -31.42 12.26 -16.78
C GLN A 366 -31.18 13.73 -17.13
N ARG A 367 -30.96 14.60 -16.13
CA ARG A 367 -30.61 16.01 -16.35
C ARG A 367 -29.19 16.19 -16.89
N MET A 368 -28.28 15.26 -16.59
CA MET A 368 -26.91 15.25 -17.12
C MET A 368 -26.83 14.76 -18.57
N GLY A 369 -27.93 14.28 -19.15
CA GLY A 369 -28.00 13.90 -20.57
C GLY A 369 -27.29 12.58 -20.90
N LEU A 370 -27.10 11.72 -19.90
CA LEU A 370 -26.54 10.37 -20.04
C LEU A 370 -27.60 9.32 -20.41
#